data_AF-A0A418QII6-F1
#
_entry.id   AF-A0A418QII6-F1
#
_cell.length_a   1.000
_cell.length_b   1.000
_cell.length_c   1.000
_cell.angle_alpha   90.00
_cell.angle_beta   90.00
_cell.angle_gamma   90.00
#
_symmetry.space_group_name_H-M   'P 1'
#
loop_
_entity.id
_entity.type
_entity.pdbx_description
1 polymer ?
#
loop_
_entity_poly.entity_id
_entity_poly.type
_entity_poly.pdbx_seq_one_letter_code
_entity_poly.pdbx_strand_id
1 'polypeptide(L)'
;RPADPDAHLALGSALGLQARAGGYTLGALNTAQQARAALDRALNLAPDRADIQAVLAEWHAGAWAKAGIFSGGNQDRARTLATAAAHRAPDTLFVQAHAGIALSLIKDPQARATLTRAVTLNADTPLERDLQTQAKRALDELKP
;
A
#
# COMPACT_ATOMS: atom_id res chain seq x y z
N ARG A 1 -14.66 -8.07 15.02
CA ARG A 1 -16.12 -7.74 14.99
C ARG A 1 -16.43 -7.16 13.60
N PRO A 2 -17.66 -7.24 13.05
CA PRO A 2 -17.93 -6.77 11.68
C PRO A 2 -17.73 -5.25 11.46
N ALA A 3 -17.67 -4.45 12.53
CA ALA A 3 -17.41 -3.01 12.50
C ALA A 3 -15.98 -2.64 12.97
N ASP A 4 -15.07 -3.60 13.03
CA ASP A 4 -13.70 -3.38 13.49
C ASP A 4 -12.77 -3.05 12.30
N PRO A 5 -12.24 -1.83 12.19
CA PRO A 5 -11.38 -1.44 11.07
C PRO A 5 -10.09 -2.27 11.01
N ASP A 6 -9.53 -2.69 12.15
CA ASP A 6 -8.31 -3.50 12.18
C ASP A 6 -8.53 -4.89 11.59
N ALA A 7 -9.69 -5.49 11.87
CA ALA A 7 -10.06 -6.78 11.30
C ALA A 7 -10.19 -6.71 9.77
N HIS A 8 -10.78 -5.63 9.24
CA HIS A 8 -10.91 -5.42 7.80
C HIS A 8 -9.57 -5.10 7.13
N LEU A 9 -8.71 -4.31 7.79
CA LEU A 9 -7.35 -4.05 7.31
C LEU A 9 -6.55 -5.35 7.23
N ALA A 10 -6.54 -6.16 8.30
CA ALA A 10 -5.83 -7.43 8.33
C ALA A 10 -6.33 -8.40 7.26
N LEU A 11 -7.66 -8.51 7.10
CA LEU A 11 -8.27 -9.33 6.05
C LEU A 11 -7.87 -8.86 4.65
N GLY A 12 -7.97 -7.55 4.39
CA GLY A 12 -7.60 -6.95 3.11
C GLY A 12 -6.13 -7.19 2.76
N SER A 13 -5.22 -6.97 3.71
CA SER A 13 -3.79 -7.24 3.56
C SER A 13 -3.50 -8.71 3.28
N ALA A 14 -4.13 -9.63 4.02
CA ALA A 14 -3.95 -11.07 3.83
C ALA A 14 -4.43 -11.54 2.45
N LEU A 15 -5.63 -11.11 2.03
CA LEU A 15 -6.16 -11.40 0.70
C LEU A 15 -5.28 -10.80 -0.40
N GLY A 16 -4.75 -9.59 -0.21
CA GLY A 16 -3.84 -8.95 -1.15
C GLY A 16 -2.54 -9.72 -1.33
N LEU A 17 -1.97 -10.25 -0.25
CA LEU A 17 -0.80 -11.14 -0.29
C LEU A 17 -1.11 -12.45 -1.03
N GLN A 18 -2.24 -13.08 -0.71
CA GLN A 18 -2.68 -14.32 -1.36
C GLN A 18 -2.91 -14.11 -2.88
N ALA A 19 -3.56 -13.01 -3.26
CA ALA A 19 -3.78 -12.68 -4.66
C ALA A 19 -2.46 -12.50 -5.43
N ARG A 20 -1.45 -11.87 -4.81
CA ARG A 20 -0.12 -11.73 -5.40
C ARG A 20 0.57 -13.09 -5.61
N ALA A 21 0.45 -14.00 -4.64
CA ALA A 21 0.98 -15.36 -4.75
C ALA A 21 0.25 -16.20 -5.84
N GLY A 22 -1.05 -15.94 -6.06
CA GLY A 22 -1.88 -16.66 -7.03
C GLY A 22 -1.68 -16.29 -8.51
N GLY A 23 -0.82 -15.31 -8.82
CA GLY A 23 -0.42 -14.97 -10.19
C GLY A 23 -1.52 -14.30 -11.05
N TYR A 24 -1.71 -14.79 -12.28
CA TYR A 24 -2.66 -14.26 -13.28
C TYR A 24 -3.87 -15.20 -13.48
N THR A 25 -4.38 -15.76 -12.39
CA THR A 25 -5.54 -16.67 -12.43
C THR A 25 -6.85 -15.92 -12.14
N LEU A 26 -7.98 -16.45 -12.62
CA LEU A 26 -9.31 -15.91 -12.27
C LEU A 26 -9.56 -15.91 -10.76
N GLY A 27 -9.06 -16.94 -10.06
CA GLY A 27 -9.11 -17.00 -8.59
C GLY A 27 -8.33 -15.87 -7.92
N ALA A 28 -7.13 -15.57 -8.41
CA ALA A 28 -6.33 -14.45 -7.91
C ALA A 28 -7.00 -13.09 -8.15
N LEU A 29 -7.66 -12.91 -9.29
CA LEU A 29 -8.43 -11.68 -9.56
C LEU A 29 -9.62 -11.52 -8.61
N ASN A 30 -10.39 -12.59 -8.37
CA ASN A 30 -11.47 -12.57 -7.38
C ASN A 30 -10.95 -12.25 -5.97
N THR A 31 -9.81 -12.84 -5.60
CA THR A 31 -9.16 -12.60 -4.29
C THR A 31 -8.70 -11.15 -4.17
N ALA A 32 -8.14 -10.57 -5.25
CA ALA A 32 -7.75 -9.16 -5.29
C ALA A 32 -8.95 -8.22 -5.12
N GLN A 33 -10.12 -8.55 -5.71
CA GLN A 33 -11.35 -7.78 -5.52
C GLN A 33 -11.85 -7.83 -4.08
N GLN A 34 -11.80 -9.00 -3.44
CA GLN A 34 -12.15 -9.13 -2.02
C GLN A 34 -11.18 -8.37 -1.12
N ALA A 35 -9.87 -8.39 -1.44
CA ALA A 35 -8.87 -7.60 -0.73
C ALA A 35 -9.22 -6.11 -0.76
N ARG A 36 -9.52 -5.56 -1.95
CA ARG A 36 -9.98 -4.17 -2.09
C ARG A 36 -11.22 -3.90 -1.27
N ALA A 37 -12.24 -4.75 -1.37
CA ALA A 37 -13.50 -4.54 -0.67
C ALA A 37 -13.32 -4.47 0.85
N ALA A 38 -12.44 -5.31 1.41
CA ALA A 38 -12.08 -5.26 2.83
C ALA A 38 -11.32 -3.97 3.19
N LEU A 39 -10.36 -3.55 2.37
CA LEU A 39 -9.63 -2.29 2.59
C LEU A 39 -10.54 -1.05 2.48
N ASP A 40 -11.45 -1.02 1.51
CA ASP A 40 -12.46 0.04 1.38
C ASP A 40 -13.38 0.06 2.62
N ARG A 41 -13.78 -1.11 3.15
CA ARG A 41 -14.52 -1.21 4.41
C ARG A 41 -13.72 -0.67 5.60
N ALA A 42 -12.45 -1.03 5.71
CA ALA A 42 -11.57 -0.55 6.77
C ALA A 42 -11.47 0.99 6.73
N LEU A 43 -11.29 1.56 5.53
CA LEU A 43 -11.20 3.01 5.35
C LEU A 43 -12.52 3.70 5.68
N ASN A 44 -13.66 3.13 5.28
CA ASN A 44 -14.97 3.71 5.61
C ASN A 44 -15.25 3.73 7.13
N LEU A 45 -14.74 2.75 7.87
CA LEU A 45 -14.86 2.68 9.33
C LEU A 45 -13.90 3.64 10.04
N ALA A 46 -12.74 3.91 9.45
CA ALA A 46 -11.72 4.78 10.02
C ALA A 46 -11.02 5.62 8.92
N PRO A 47 -11.68 6.68 8.41
CA PRO A 47 -11.20 7.42 7.24
C PRO A 47 -9.89 8.16 7.47
N ASP A 48 -9.58 8.46 8.73
CA ASP A 48 -8.39 9.21 9.10
C ASP A 48 -7.16 8.34 9.42
N ARG A 49 -7.28 7.01 9.32
CA ARG A 49 -6.17 6.10 9.61
C ARG A 49 -5.17 6.02 8.47
N ALA A 50 -3.97 6.53 8.71
CA ALA A 50 -2.90 6.63 7.73
C ALA A 50 -2.40 5.27 7.24
N ASP A 51 -2.36 4.26 8.10
CA ASP A 51 -1.97 2.89 7.75
C ASP A 51 -2.95 2.24 6.78
N ILE A 52 -4.26 2.40 6.98
CA ILE A 52 -5.29 1.93 6.06
C ILE A 52 -5.19 2.64 4.71
N GLN A 53 -5.03 3.97 4.74
CA GLN A 53 -4.84 4.77 3.53
C GLN A 53 -3.62 4.30 2.73
N ALA A 54 -2.48 4.07 3.38
CA ALA A 54 -1.25 3.63 2.73
C ALA A 54 -1.38 2.24 2.08
N VAL A 55 -1.98 1.27 2.78
CA VAL A 55 -2.19 -0.09 2.26
C VAL A 55 -3.16 -0.09 1.07
N LEU A 56 -4.25 0.66 1.16
CA LEU A 56 -5.20 0.78 0.04
C LEU A 56 -4.58 1.53 -1.14
N ALA A 57 -3.73 2.53 -0.89
CA ALA A 57 -2.98 3.20 -1.94
C ALA A 57 -2.08 2.23 -2.70
N GLU A 58 -1.31 1.40 -1.99
CA GLU A 58 -0.45 0.38 -2.61
C GLU A 58 -1.27 -0.62 -3.42
N TRP A 59 -2.43 -1.05 -2.91
CA TRP A 59 -3.31 -1.94 -3.68
C TRP A 59 -3.73 -1.32 -5.01
N HIS A 60 -4.19 -0.06 -4.99
CA HIS A 60 -4.60 0.64 -6.22
C HIS A 60 -3.42 0.87 -7.18
N ALA A 61 -2.27 1.24 -6.65
CA ALA A 61 -1.05 1.47 -7.42
C ALA A 61 -0.53 0.18 -8.07
N GLY A 62 -0.46 -0.92 -7.31
CA GLY A 62 -0.01 -2.21 -7.79
C GLY A 62 -0.93 -2.80 -8.85
N ALA A 63 -2.25 -2.69 -8.65
CA ALA A 63 -3.23 -3.06 -9.66
C ALA A 63 -3.02 -2.22 -10.94
N TRP A 64 -2.92 -0.90 -10.81
CA TRP A 64 -2.69 0.01 -11.94
C TRP A 64 -1.38 -0.29 -12.68
N ALA A 65 -0.27 -0.50 -11.98
CA ALA A 65 1.02 -0.82 -12.58
C ALA A 65 0.98 -2.14 -13.36
N LYS A 66 0.17 -3.11 -12.92
CA LYS A 66 0.05 -4.44 -13.53
C LYS A 66 -0.80 -4.45 -14.80
N ALA A 67 -1.94 -3.74 -14.83
CA ALA A 67 -2.89 -3.84 -15.94
C ALA A 67 -3.65 -2.53 -16.25
N GLY A 68 -3.17 -1.39 -15.75
CA GLY A 68 -3.75 -0.07 -16.02
C GLY A 68 -5.24 -0.01 -15.69
N ILE A 69 -6.02 0.56 -16.60
CA ILE A 69 -7.47 0.74 -16.47
C ILE A 69 -8.26 -0.57 -16.31
N PHE A 70 -7.72 -1.70 -16.77
CA PHE A 70 -8.39 -3.01 -16.71
C PHE A 70 -8.22 -3.73 -15.36
N SER A 71 -7.37 -3.20 -14.47
CA SER A 71 -7.01 -3.84 -13.21
C SER A 71 -8.01 -3.63 -12.07
N GLY A 72 -8.88 -2.63 -12.18
CA GLY A 72 -9.67 -2.10 -11.05
C GLY A 72 -8.86 -1.22 -10.08
N GLY A 73 -7.55 -1.05 -10.32
CA GLY A 73 -6.70 -0.04 -9.70
C GLY A 73 -7.04 1.37 -10.17
N ASN A 74 -6.59 2.38 -9.41
CA ASN A 74 -6.84 3.78 -9.74
C ASN A 74 -5.63 4.63 -9.32
N GLN A 75 -4.93 5.18 -10.31
CA GLN A 75 -3.69 5.95 -10.11
C GLN A 75 -3.91 7.18 -9.22
N ASP A 76 -4.96 7.97 -9.48
CA ASP A 76 -5.20 9.22 -8.76
C ASP A 76 -5.64 8.98 -7.32
N ARG A 77 -6.45 7.93 -7.09
CA ARG A 77 -6.82 7.47 -5.75
C ARG A 77 -5.59 6.97 -4.99
N ALA A 78 -4.70 6.21 -5.65
CA ALA A 78 -3.44 5.78 -5.05
C ALA A 78 -2.58 6.98 -4.63
N ARG A 79 -2.38 7.97 -5.53
CA ARG A 79 -1.64 9.20 -5.22
C ARG A 79 -2.25 9.94 -4.02
N THR A 80 -3.56 10.16 -4.05
CA THR A 80 -4.27 10.92 -3.01
C THR A 80 -4.13 10.25 -1.64
N LEU A 81 -4.38 8.94 -1.56
CA LEU A 81 -4.30 8.18 -0.32
C LEU A 81 -2.87 8.08 0.21
N ALA A 82 -1.89 7.79 -0.65
CA ALA A 82 -0.49 7.67 -0.23
C ALA A 82 0.05 9.00 0.28
N THR A 83 -0.24 10.10 -0.41
CA THR A 83 0.19 11.45 -0.02
C THR A 83 -0.42 11.84 1.33
N ALA A 84 -1.73 11.63 1.49
CA ALA A 84 -2.41 11.92 2.75
C ALA A 84 -1.86 11.07 3.92
N ALA A 85 -1.64 9.78 3.68
CA ALA A 85 -1.08 8.87 4.68
C ALA A 85 0.32 9.31 5.12
N ALA A 86 1.21 9.57 4.16
CA ALA A 86 2.59 9.97 4.42
C ALA A 86 2.67 11.30 5.19
N HIS A 87 1.81 12.27 4.88
CA HIS A 87 1.75 13.53 5.63
C HIS A 87 1.21 13.36 7.05
N ARG A 88 0.23 12.47 7.25
CA ARG A 88 -0.40 12.28 8.55
C ARG A 88 0.48 11.50 9.53
N ALA A 89 1.29 10.57 9.03
CA ALA A 89 2.17 9.75 9.84
C ALA A 89 3.62 9.79 9.30
N PRO A 90 4.32 10.93 9.43
CA PRO A 90 5.68 11.13 8.91
C PRO A 90 6.74 10.26 9.59
N ASP A 91 6.45 9.79 10.80
CA ASP A 91 7.39 9.06 11.65
C ASP A 91 7.06 7.56 11.75
N THR A 92 6.07 7.09 11.00
CA THR A 92 5.67 5.68 11.00
C THR A 92 6.30 4.97 9.80
N LEU A 93 7.27 4.07 10.06
CA LEU A 93 7.98 3.33 9.02
C LEU A 93 7.01 2.57 8.12
N PHE A 94 6.02 1.90 8.72
CA PHE A 94 4.98 1.18 7.98
C PHE A 94 4.27 2.06 6.95
N VAL A 95 3.79 3.24 7.39
CA VAL A 95 3.06 4.17 6.53
C VAL A 95 3.96 4.73 5.44
N GLN A 96 5.17 5.20 5.80
CA GLN A 96 6.11 5.77 4.84
C GLN A 96 6.52 4.76 3.78
N ALA A 97 6.77 3.51 4.16
CA ALA A 97 7.16 2.47 3.22
C ALA A 97 6.02 2.14 2.25
N HIS A 98 4.82 1.84 2.75
CA HIS A 98 3.66 1.50 1.91
C HIS A 98 3.24 2.68 1.00
N ALA A 99 3.19 3.90 1.54
CA ALA A 99 2.90 5.09 0.75
C ALA A 99 3.99 5.34 -0.31
N GLY A 100 5.26 5.22 0.06
CA GLY A 100 6.39 5.40 -0.86
C GLY A 100 6.39 4.37 -2.00
N ILE A 101 6.10 3.10 -1.71
CA ILE A 101 5.96 2.03 -2.71
C ILE A 101 4.76 2.30 -3.61
N ALA A 102 3.62 2.73 -3.05
CA ALA A 102 2.45 3.09 -3.85
C ALA A 102 2.78 4.21 -4.84
N LEU A 103 3.46 5.26 -4.38
CA LEU A 103 3.90 6.40 -5.19
C LEU A 103 4.92 5.99 -6.26
N SER A 104 5.86 5.08 -5.94
CA SER A 104 6.86 4.64 -6.93
C SER A 104 6.23 3.85 -8.07
N LEU A 105 5.27 2.97 -7.77
CA LEU A 105 4.54 2.17 -8.76
C LEU A 105 3.78 3.03 -9.77
N ILE A 106 3.31 4.21 -9.36
CA ILE A 106 2.63 5.17 -10.23
C ILE A 106 3.56 6.26 -10.77
N LYS A 107 4.87 6.13 -10.56
CA LYS A 107 5.93 7.07 -10.98
C LYS A 107 5.70 8.50 -10.47
N ASP A 108 5.20 8.62 -9.25
CA ASP A 108 5.00 9.93 -8.62
C ASP A 108 6.34 10.49 -8.10
N PRO A 109 6.67 11.77 -8.36
CA PRO A 109 7.92 12.38 -7.90
C PRO A 109 8.08 12.37 -6.36
N GLN A 110 6.99 12.34 -5.59
CA GLN A 110 7.05 12.27 -4.13
C GLN A 110 7.55 10.91 -3.61
N ALA A 111 7.60 9.88 -4.46
CA ALA A 111 8.05 8.54 -4.08
C ALA A 111 9.46 8.55 -3.48
N ARG A 112 10.41 9.28 -4.10
CA ARG A 112 11.80 9.34 -3.63
C ARG A 112 11.89 9.86 -2.20
N ALA A 113 11.24 10.98 -1.91
CA ALA A 113 11.28 11.60 -0.58
C ALA A 113 10.63 10.68 0.47
N THR A 114 9.48 10.10 0.13
CA THR A 114 8.72 9.22 1.03
C THR A 114 9.48 7.92 1.34
N LEU A 115 10.07 7.28 0.33
CA LEU A 115 10.91 6.10 0.51
C LEU A 115 12.20 6.42 1.27
N THR A 116 12.82 7.58 1.01
CA THR A 116 14.00 8.04 1.77
C THR A 116 13.66 8.20 3.26
N ARG A 117 12.45 8.69 3.57
CA ARG A 117 11.98 8.75 4.97
C ARG A 117 11.84 7.34 5.55
N ALA A 118 11.20 6.41 4.84
CA ALA A 118 11.03 5.03 5.31
C ALA A 118 12.36 4.33 5.65
N VAL A 119 13.41 4.52 4.82
CA VAL A 119 14.72 3.89 5.04
C VAL A 119 15.58 4.54 6.13
N THR A 120 15.18 5.71 6.62
CA THR A 120 15.90 6.43 7.70
C THR A 120 15.25 6.28 9.07
N LEU A 121 14.01 5.77 9.13
CA LEU A 121 13.32 5.49 10.39
C LEU A 121 13.89 4.23 11.07
N ASN A 122 13.79 4.17 12.39
CA ASN A 122 14.18 2.98 13.15
C ASN A 122 13.23 1.81 12.82
N ALA A 123 13.81 0.61 12.69
CA ALA A 123 13.08 -0.61 12.41
C ALA A 123 13.28 -1.58 13.58
N ASP A 124 12.39 -1.51 14.57
CA ASP A 124 12.54 -2.21 15.84
C ASP A 124 12.10 -3.68 15.74
N THR A 125 11.19 -3.98 14.82
CA THR A 125 10.65 -5.32 14.60
C THR A 125 11.24 -6.00 13.34
N PRO A 126 11.25 -7.35 13.27
CA PRO A 126 11.61 -8.06 12.04
C PRO A 126 10.74 -7.66 10.84
N LEU A 127 9.45 -7.39 11.06
CA LEU A 127 8.52 -6.95 10.02
C LEU A 127 8.93 -5.58 9.46
N GLU A 128 9.25 -4.62 10.32
CA GLU A 128 9.71 -3.30 9.90
C GLU A 128 11.04 -3.37 9.15
N ARG A 129 11.96 -4.25 9.56
CA ARG A 129 13.23 -4.45 8.84
C ARG A 129 13.04 -5.02 7.44
N ASP A 130 12.09 -5.95 7.27
CA ASP A 130 11.73 -6.46 5.95
C ASP A 130 11.10 -5.36 5.09
N LEU A 131 10.14 -4.62 5.65
CA LEU A 131 9.48 -3.52 4.95
C LEU A 131 10.45 -2.39 4.57
N GLN A 132 11.41 -2.07 5.44
CA GLN A 132 12.47 -1.13 5.15
C GLN A 132 13.37 -1.62 4.00
N THR A 133 13.64 -2.92 3.94
CA THR A 133 14.39 -3.53 2.84
C THR A 133 13.61 -3.42 1.52
N GLN A 134 12.30 -3.62 1.54
CA GLN A 134 11.43 -3.42 0.38
C GLN A 134 11.44 -1.96 -0.08
N ALA A 135 11.32 -1.01 0.86
CA ALA A 135 11.38 0.42 0.58
C ALA A 135 12.74 0.83 -0.03
N LYS A 136 13.84 0.27 0.48
CA LYS A 136 15.18 0.50 -0.07
C LYS A 136 15.30 0.01 -1.51
N ARG A 137 14.82 -1.21 -1.81
CA ARG A 137 14.82 -1.73 -3.19
C ARG A 137 14.03 -0.83 -4.13
N ALA A 138 12.83 -0.42 -3.71
CA ALA A 138 12.01 0.51 -4.50
C ALA A 138 12.72 1.86 -4.72
N LEU A 139 13.44 2.38 -3.72
CA LEU A 139 14.20 3.62 -3.84
C LEU A 139 15.37 3.49 -4.83
N ASP A 140 16.08 2.36 -4.80
CA ASP A 140 17.20 2.08 -5.70
C ASP A 140 16.73 1.94 -7.16
N GLU A 141 15.49 1.47 -7.38
CA GLU A 141 14.88 1.33 -8.72
C GLU A 141 14.43 2.66 -9.34
N LEU A 142 14.18 3.69 -8.54
CA LEU A 142 13.82 5.04 -8.98
C LEU A 142 15.04 5.77 -9.56
N LYS A 143 15.71 5.27 -10.60
CA LYS A 143 16.92 5.89 -11.21
C LYS A 143 16.84 7.43 -11.28
N PRO A 144 17.97 8.15 -11.05
CA PRO A 144 17.99 9.62 -11.03
C PRO A 144 17.47 10.26 -12.32
#